data_AF-A0A847QXQ0-F1
#
_entry.id   AF-A0A847QXQ0-F1
#
_cell.length_a   1.000
_cell.length_b   1.000
_cell.length_c   1.000
_cell.angle_alpha   90.00
_cell.angle_beta   90.00
_cell.angle_gamma   90.00
#
_symmetry.space_group_name_H-M   'P 1'
#
loop_
_entity.id
_entity.type
_entity.pdbx_description
1 polymer ?
#
loop_
_entity_poly.entity_id
_entity_poly.type
_entity_poly.pdbx_seq_one_letter_code
_entity_poly.pdbx_strand_id
1 'polypeptide(L)'
;MLRQCFLGIVCVLSLASCSLHSIQDEQTRQASVSLPLLHGWHDDKEVLYITTDVSDQAVAKAKNANYAPRLRDAVPQYPKPPQVKTVLERVYAFPNKEQARSVFASVPEPLGFKSQNTHYSPLWLMYVVVWKDPSKAKELRSEEAILTAEDQGLVTIERTDIVLNCPVIPFPLVD
;
A
#
# COMPACT_ATOMS: atom_id res chain seq x y z
N MET A 1 58.00 -18.12 -52.13
CA MET A 1 57.22 -18.77 -51.05
C MET A 1 56.88 -17.84 -49.87
N LEU A 2 57.16 -16.53 -49.94
CA LEU A 2 56.90 -15.57 -48.84
C LEU A 2 55.62 -14.75 -48.99
N ARG A 3 54.90 -14.88 -50.12
CA ARG A 3 53.74 -14.05 -50.49
C ARG A 3 52.38 -14.75 -50.25
N GLN A 4 52.38 -16.06 -50.03
CA GLN A 4 51.17 -16.82 -49.69
C GLN A 4 50.92 -16.90 -48.17
N CYS A 5 51.95 -16.69 -47.34
CA CYS A 5 51.80 -16.64 -45.88
C CYS A 5 51.16 -15.34 -45.38
N PHE A 6 51.29 -14.23 -46.13
CA PHE A 6 50.71 -12.94 -45.72
C PHE A 6 49.20 -12.84 -45.91
N LEU A 7 48.60 -13.63 -46.83
CA LEU A 7 47.16 -13.60 -47.08
C LEU A 7 46.37 -14.44 -46.05
N GLY A 8 47.00 -15.48 -45.49
CA GLY A 8 46.39 -16.31 -44.42
C GLY A 8 46.34 -15.60 -43.06
N ILE A 9 47.33 -14.74 -42.76
CA ILE A 9 47.39 -14.02 -41.47
C ILE A 9 46.37 -12.88 -41.41
N VAL A 10 46.03 -12.25 -42.54
CA VAL A 10 45.04 -11.15 -42.59
C VAL A 10 43.61 -11.66 -42.42
N CYS A 11 43.27 -12.86 -42.89
CA CYS A 11 41.92 -13.45 -42.73
C CYS A 11 41.63 -13.95 -41.30
N VAL A 12 42.64 -14.32 -40.51
CA VAL A 12 42.44 -14.77 -39.12
C VAL A 12 42.16 -13.59 -38.18
N LEU A 13 42.63 -12.39 -38.52
CA LEU A 13 42.40 -11.18 -37.72
C LEU A 13 41.01 -10.56 -37.96
N SER A 14 40.29 -10.92 -39.03
CA SER A 14 38.96 -10.36 -39.34
C SER A 14 37.80 -11.11 -38.69
N LEU A 15 38.01 -12.36 -38.24
CA LEU A 15 36.96 -13.18 -37.61
C LEU A 15 36.95 -13.10 -36.08
N ALA A 16 37.93 -12.44 -35.46
CA ALA A 16 38.00 -12.24 -34.01
C ALA A 16 37.32 -10.95 -33.52
N SER A 17 36.75 -10.13 -34.42
CA SER A 17 36.18 -8.82 -34.06
C SER A 17 34.68 -8.88 -33.70
N CYS A 18 34.01 -10.02 -33.87
CA CYS A 18 32.60 -10.18 -33.50
C CYS A 18 32.38 -10.75 -32.09
N SER A 19 33.43 -11.19 -31.39
CA SER A 19 33.33 -11.71 -30.02
C SER A 19 33.66 -10.69 -28.92
N LEU A 20 33.89 -9.42 -29.31
CA LEU A 20 34.07 -8.28 -28.42
C LEU A 20 32.91 -7.28 -28.55
N HIS A 21 31.70 -7.75 -28.86
CA HIS A 21 30.55 -7.13 -28.20
C HIS A 21 30.62 -7.59 -26.76
N SER A 22 31.29 -6.75 -25.98
CA SER A 22 31.16 -6.72 -24.54
C SER A 22 29.70 -6.98 -24.22
N ILE A 23 29.40 -8.18 -23.72
CA ILE A 23 28.35 -8.30 -22.72
C ILE A 23 28.92 -7.50 -21.55
N GLN A 24 28.83 -6.17 -21.66
CA GLN A 24 28.58 -5.37 -20.49
C GLN A 24 27.31 -6.00 -19.98
N ASP A 25 27.51 -6.88 -19.01
CA ASP A 25 26.58 -7.19 -17.97
C ASP A 25 25.73 -5.93 -17.83
N GLU A 26 24.53 -5.94 -18.41
CA GLU A 26 23.48 -5.06 -17.94
C GLU A 26 23.24 -5.59 -16.54
N GLN A 27 24.14 -5.24 -15.61
CA GLN A 27 23.76 -4.88 -14.27
C GLN A 27 22.69 -3.83 -14.50
N THR A 28 21.47 -4.32 -14.66
CA THR A 28 20.25 -3.56 -14.63
C THR A 28 20.44 -2.78 -13.34
N ARG A 29 20.79 -1.50 -13.43
CA ARG A 29 20.82 -0.66 -12.24
C ARG A 29 19.40 -0.74 -11.75
N GLN A 30 19.19 -1.55 -10.72
CA GLN A 30 17.87 -1.88 -10.24
C GLN A 30 17.35 -0.56 -9.70
N ALA A 31 16.48 0.09 -10.49
CA ALA A 31 15.97 1.39 -10.13
C ALA A 31 15.21 1.22 -8.81
N SER A 32 15.67 1.91 -7.77
CA SER A 32 15.03 1.88 -6.47
C SER A 32 14.19 3.13 -6.28
N VAL A 33 13.07 2.96 -5.58
CA VAL A 33 12.21 4.04 -5.10
C VAL A 33 12.02 3.87 -3.60
N SER A 34 11.95 4.99 -2.89
CA SER A 34 11.61 5.00 -1.47
C SER A 34 10.15 5.38 -1.31
N LEU A 35 9.39 4.56 -0.58
CA LEU A 35 7.99 4.83 -0.24
C LEU A 35 7.90 5.08 1.27
N PRO A 36 7.09 6.04 1.73
CA PRO A 36 6.85 6.22 3.16
C PRO A 36 6.23 4.97 3.75
N LEU A 37 6.93 4.35 4.70
CA LEU A 37 6.40 3.25 5.49
C LEU A 37 5.50 3.82 6.59
N LEU A 38 4.26 3.33 6.66
CA LEU A 38 3.26 3.77 7.62
C LEU A 38 2.92 2.65 8.60
N HIS A 39 2.56 3.04 9.82
CA HIS A 39 2.19 2.15 10.91
C HIS A 39 0.71 2.31 11.23
N GLY A 40 0.03 1.20 11.42
CA GLY A 40 -1.37 1.13 11.85
C GLY A 40 -1.59 0.07 12.90
N TRP A 41 -2.84 -0.07 13.33
CA TRP A 41 -3.29 -1.10 14.24
C TRP A 41 -4.28 -2.05 13.57
N HIS A 42 -4.22 -3.32 13.95
CA HIS A 42 -5.28 -4.30 13.75
C HIS A 42 -5.24 -5.27 14.93
N ASP A 43 -6.34 -5.37 15.69
CA ASP A 43 -6.48 -6.26 16.84
C ASP A 43 -5.27 -6.25 17.77
N ASP A 44 -4.90 -5.05 18.24
CA ASP A 44 -3.75 -4.78 19.13
C ASP A 44 -2.36 -5.09 18.55
N LYS A 45 -2.29 -5.53 17.28
CA LYS A 45 -1.04 -5.76 16.55
C LYS A 45 -0.72 -4.60 15.64
N GLU A 46 0.55 -4.25 15.59
CA GLU A 46 1.06 -3.26 14.64
C GLU A 46 1.06 -3.84 13.22
N VAL A 47 0.62 -3.03 12.26
CA VAL A 47 0.62 -3.38 10.84
C VAL A 47 1.39 -2.34 10.04
N LEU A 48 2.16 -2.82 9.07
CA LEU A 48 2.94 -1.99 8.17
C LEU A 48 2.21 -1.85 6.83
N TYR A 49 2.09 -0.63 6.33
CA TYR A 49 1.42 -0.38 5.06
C TYR A 49 2.05 0.83 4.33
N ILE A 50 1.67 0.99 3.07
CA ILE A 50 1.97 2.17 2.25
C ILE A 50 0.67 2.76 1.74
N THR A 51 0.66 4.04 1.34
CA THR A 51 -0.48 4.64 0.61
C THR A 51 -0.02 5.01 -0.78
N THR A 52 -0.67 4.48 -1.82
CA THR A 52 -0.32 4.76 -3.21
C THR A 52 -1.31 5.72 -3.88
N ASP A 53 -2.61 5.55 -3.62
CA ASP A 53 -3.68 6.27 -4.32
C ASP A 53 -4.83 6.62 -3.35
N VAL A 54 -5.48 7.77 -3.57
CA VAL A 54 -6.61 8.25 -2.76
C VAL A 54 -7.66 8.94 -3.64
N SER A 55 -8.95 8.70 -3.38
CA SER A 55 -10.07 9.26 -4.17
C SER A 55 -10.39 10.73 -3.88
N ASP A 56 -9.87 11.28 -2.79
CA ASP A 56 -10.03 12.67 -2.38
C ASP A 56 -8.71 13.46 -2.55
N GLN A 57 -8.80 14.66 -3.12
CA GLN A 57 -7.62 15.44 -3.48
C GLN A 57 -6.88 16.01 -2.26
N ALA A 58 -7.60 16.41 -1.21
CA ALA A 58 -6.99 16.95 0.01
C ALA A 58 -6.29 15.85 0.80
N VAL A 59 -6.92 14.67 0.91
CA VAL A 59 -6.31 13.50 1.56
C VAL A 59 -5.14 12.95 0.74
N ALA A 60 -5.24 12.91 -0.59
CA ALA A 60 -4.13 12.54 -1.47
C ALA A 60 -2.90 13.42 -1.23
N LYS A 61 -3.10 14.75 -1.19
CA LYS A 61 -2.04 15.72 -0.86
C LYS A 61 -1.46 15.48 0.53
N ALA A 62 -2.31 15.28 1.54
CA ALA A 62 -1.87 15.06 2.92
C ALA A 62 -1.05 13.77 3.09
N LYS A 63 -1.32 12.73 2.31
CA LYS A 63 -0.59 11.46 2.33
C LYS A 63 0.54 11.34 1.30
N ASN A 64 0.78 12.37 0.49
CA ASN A 64 1.72 12.34 -0.62
C ASN A 64 1.46 11.15 -1.57
N ALA A 65 0.18 10.92 -1.89
CA ALA A 65 -0.31 9.83 -2.73
C ALA A 65 -0.87 10.37 -4.05
N ASN A 66 -1.09 9.48 -5.03
CA ASN A 66 -1.77 9.84 -6.26
C ASN A 66 -3.23 10.19 -5.98
N TYR A 67 -3.73 11.23 -6.65
CA TYR A 67 -5.17 11.49 -6.70
C TYR A 67 -5.83 10.57 -7.74
N ALA A 68 -6.68 9.66 -7.28
CA ALA A 68 -7.35 8.64 -8.08
C ALA A 68 -8.87 8.68 -7.86
N PRO A 69 -9.59 9.68 -8.41
CA PRO A 69 -11.01 9.92 -8.10
C PRO A 69 -11.93 8.74 -8.43
N ARG A 70 -11.59 7.93 -9.43
CA ARG A 70 -12.35 6.74 -9.83
C ARG A 70 -12.40 5.64 -8.78
N LEU A 71 -11.54 5.67 -7.76
CA LEU A 71 -11.69 4.77 -6.61
C LEU A 71 -13.04 4.95 -5.90
N ARG A 72 -13.65 6.13 -5.98
CA ARG A 72 -14.99 6.39 -5.44
C ARG A 72 -16.07 5.55 -6.12
N ASP A 73 -15.87 5.09 -7.36
CA ASP A 73 -16.81 4.23 -8.08
C ASP A 73 -17.00 2.86 -7.39
N ALA A 74 -16.08 2.45 -6.52
CA ALA A 74 -16.20 1.23 -5.71
C ALA A 74 -17.18 1.36 -4.54
N VAL A 75 -17.59 2.59 -4.19
CA VAL A 75 -18.52 2.87 -3.09
C VAL A 75 -19.95 2.59 -3.57
N PRO A 76 -20.66 1.58 -3.01
CA PRO A 76 -22.03 1.32 -3.43
C PRO A 76 -22.97 2.40 -2.89
N GLN A 77 -24.16 2.52 -3.50
CA GLN A 77 -25.23 3.33 -2.95
C GLN A 77 -25.75 2.72 -1.62
N TYR A 78 -26.11 3.58 -0.66
CA TYR A 78 -26.59 3.15 0.65
C TYR A 78 -28.09 3.38 0.84
N PRO A 79 -28.79 2.50 1.59
CA PRO A 79 -28.27 1.31 2.26
C PRO A 79 -27.82 0.22 1.25
N LYS A 80 -26.61 -0.32 1.45
CA LYS A 80 -26.02 -1.31 0.55
C LYS A 80 -26.86 -2.59 0.58
N PRO A 81 -27.44 -3.06 -0.54
CA PRO A 81 -28.18 -4.31 -0.56
C PRO A 81 -27.30 -5.49 -0.14
N PRO A 82 -27.82 -6.51 0.58
CA PRO A 82 -27.02 -7.63 1.08
C PRO A 82 -26.25 -8.39 -0.01
N GLN A 83 -26.78 -8.43 -1.23
CA GLN A 83 -26.22 -9.15 -2.37
C GLN A 83 -25.07 -8.37 -3.04
N VAL A 84 -24.95 -7.07 -2.77
CA VAL A 84 -23.89 -6.23 -3.34
C VAL A 84 -22.61 -6.47 -2.56
N LYS A 85 -21.71 -7.25 -3.16
CA LYS A 85 -20.31 -7.35 -2.75
C LYS A 85 -19.58 -6.07 -3.18
N THR A 86 -18.66 -5.64 -2.34
CA THR A 86 -17.75 -4.53 -2.66
C THR A 86 -16.33 -5.02 -2.45
N VAL A 87 -15.39 -4.41 -3.17
CA VAL A 87 -13.95 -4.57 -2.96
C VAL A 87 -13.44 -3.71 -1.81
N LEU A 88 -14.31 -2.99 -1.09
CA LEU A 88 -13.94 -2.09 -0.01
C LEU A 88 -13.98 -2.80 1.35
N GLU A 89 -12.94 -2.57 2.15
CA GLU A 89 -12.95 -2.85 3.58
C GLU A 89 -12.79 -1.54 4.38
N ARG A 90 -13.04 -1.54 5.69
CA ARG A 90 -13.04 -0.33 6.52
C ARG A 90 -11.65 0.01 7.06
N VAL A 91 -11.29 1.29 7.00
CA VAL A 91 -10.16 1.85 7.76
C VAL A 91 -10.65 3.04 8.57
N TYR A 92 -10.20 3.14 9.81
CA TYR A 92 -10.56 4.21 10.72
C TYR A 92 -9.41 5.21 10.85
N ALA A 93 -9.72 6.49 10.66
CA ALA A 93 -8.79 7.61 10.75
C ALA A 93 -9.24 8.61 11.81
N PHE A 94 -8.27 9.28 12.44
CA PHE A 94 -8.48 10.21 13.55
C PHE A 94 -8.02 11.61 13.12
N PRO A 95 -8.92 12.49 12.68
CA PRO A 95 -8.54 13.75 12.01
C PRO A 95 -7.96 14.80 12.97
N ASN A 96 -8.27 14.71 14.27
CA ASN A 96 -7.94 15.71 15.27
C ASN A 96 -6.60 15.43 15.99
N LYS A 97 -5.83 14.45 15.50
CA LYS A 97 -4.46 14.11 15.95
C LYS A 97 -4.35 13.55 17.36
N GLU A 98 -5.44 13.19 18.03
CA GLU A 98 -5.38 12.44 19.30
C GLU A 98 -4.76 11.05 19.10
N GLN A 99 -4.79 10.54 17.88
CA GLN A 99 -4.14 9.31 17.46
C GLN A 99 -3.58 9.46 16.05
N ALA A 100 -2.31 9.13 15.85
CA ALA A 100 -1.66 9.22 14.53
C ALA A 100 -1.89 7.97 13.67
N ARG A 101 -2.05 6.81 14.30
CA ARG A 101 -2.13 5.49 13.64
C ARG A 101 -3.57 5.16 13.28
N SER A 102 -3.81 4.79 12.02
CA SER A 102 -5.12 4.27 11.59
C SER A 102 -5.38 2.87 12.15
N VAL A 103 -6.65 2.49 12.26
CA VAL A 103 -7.07 1.13 12.62
C VAL A 103 -7.69 0.45 11.40
N PHE A 104 -7.20 -0.74 11.07
CA PHE A 104 -7.65 -1.54 9.93
C PHE A 104 -8.61 -2.62 10.39
N ALA A 105 -9.75 -2.76 9.70
CA ALA A 105 -10.72 -3.81 10.01
C ALA A 105 -10.27 -5.22 9.61
N SER A 106 -9.22 -5.33 8.78
CA SER A 106 -8.64 -6.62 8.38
C SER A 106 -7.15 -6.51 8.03
N VAL A 107 -6.49 -7.66 7.93
CA VAL A 107 -5.13 -7.83 7.42
C VAL A 107 -5.05 -9.15 6.66
N PRO A 108 -4.15 -9.28 5.67
CA PRO A 108 -4.02 -10.50 4.91
C PRO A 108 -3.25 -11.54 5.74
N GLU A 109 -3.87 -12.16 6.73
CA GLU A 109 -3.23 -13.15 7.62
C GLU A 109 -3.34 -14.58 7.02
N PRO A 110 -2.26 -15.39 6.99
CA PRO A 110 -0.87 -14.99 7.15
C PRO A 110 -0.42 -14.07 6.02
N LEU A 111 0.51 -13.14 6.31
CA LEU A 111 1.01 -12.16 5.34
C LEU A 111 1.51 -12.84 4.06
N GLY A 112 1.21 -12.21 2.92
CA GLY A 112 1.61 -12.66 1.59
C GLY A 112 0.59 -13.58 0.91
N PHE A 113 1.05 -14.31 -0.10
CA PHE A 113 0.17 -15.06 -1.03
C PHE A 113 -0.60 -16.22 -0.39
N LYS A 114 -0.23 -16.62 0.84
CA LYS A 114 -0.90 -17.69 1.60
C LYS A 114 -2.02 -17.18 2.50
N SER A 115 -2.35 -15.89 2.43
CA SER A 115 -3.42 -15.31 3.24
C SER A 115 -4.73 -16.08 3.05
N GLN A 116 -5.42 -16.31 4.16
CA GLN A 116 -6.73 -16.95 4.19
C GLN A 116 -7.84 -15.96 4.55
N ASN A 117 -7.49 -14.69 4.82
CA ASN A 117 -8.46 -13.68 5.21
C ASN A 117 -9.25 -13.19 3.99
N THR A 118 -10.46 -13.73 3.82
CA THR A 118 -11.37 -13.36 2.73
C THR A 118 -11.97 -11.97 2.86
N HIS A 119 -11.81 -11.32 4.02
CA HIS A 119 -12.24 -9.93 4.25
C HIS A 119 -11.16 -8.91 3.89
N TYR A 120 -9.90 -9.33 3.70
CA TYR A 120 -8.85 -8.40 3.34
C TYR A 120 -9.08 -7.77 1.97
N SER A 121 -8.96 -6.45 1.92
CA SER A 121 -8.83 -5.68 0.70
C SER A 121 -7.75 -4.61 0.86
N PRO A 122 -6.91 -4.36 -0.15
CA PRO A 122 -6.04 -3.19 -0.17
C PRO A 122 -6.79 -1.88 -0.44
N LEU A 123 -8.08 -1.94 -0.81
CA LEU A 123 -8.94 -0.78 -1.01
C LEU A 123 -9.80 -0.54 0.22
N TRP A 124 -9.59 0.62 0.84
CA TRP A 124 -10.17 0.98 2.11
C TRP A 124 -11.16 2.12 1.96
N LEU A 125 -12.35 1.95 2.50
CA LEU A 125 -13.26 3.06 2.74
C LEU A 125 -12.93 3.70 4.08
N MET A 126 -12.66 5.00 4.07
CA MET A 126 -12.29 5.74 5.27
C MET A 126 -13.52 6.05 6.14
N TYR A 127 -13.39 5.72 7.41
CA TYR A 127 -14.28 6.13 8.48
C TYR A 127 -13.52 7.10 9.38
N VAL A 128 -14.14 8.21 9.74
CA VAL A 128 -13.57 9.25 10.58
C VAL A 128 -14.06 9.04 12.01
N VAL A 129 -13.14 8.88 12.95
CA VAL A 129 -13.43 8.70 14.38
C VAL A 129 -13.03 9.98 15.11
N VAL A 130 -13.99 10.59 15.81
CA VAL A 130 -13.78 11.83 16.56
C VAL A 130 -14.13 11.60 18.02
N TRP A 131 -13.20 11.91 18.92
CA TRP A 131 -13.46 11.95 20.37
C TRP A 131 -14.40 13.10 20.71
N LYS A 132 -15.46 12.83 21.46
CA LYS A 132 -16.37 13.88 21.95
C LYS A 132 -15.72 14.76 23.02
N ASP A 133 -14.85 14.16 23.82
CA ASP A 133 -14.04 14.83 24.84
C ASP A 133 -12.56 14.49 24.57
N PRO A 134 -11.81 15.35 23.85
CA PRO A 134 -10.41 15.10 23.52
C PRO A 134 -9.51 14.90 24.73
N SER A 135 -9.88 15.44 25.91
CA SER A 135 -9.08 15.27 27.14
C SER A 135 -9.11 13.83 27.69
N LYS A 136 -10.09 13.03 27.25
CA LYS A 136 -10.24 11.61 27.60
C LYS A 136 -9.76 10.67 26.51
N ALA A 137 -9.23 11.21 25.42
CA ALA A 137 -8.79 10.41 24.30
C ALA A 137 -7.72 9.41 24.73
N LYS A 138 -7.89 8.16 24.30
CA LYS A 138 -6.91 7.09 24.43
C LYS A 138 -6.71 6.45 23.07
N GLU A 139 -5.56 5.82 22.87
CA GLU A 139 -5.31 5.10 21.63
C GLU A 139 -6.25 3.89 21.53
N LEU A 140 -6.97 3.77 20.40
CA LEU A 140 -7.82 2.65 20.06
C LEU A 140 -7.09 1.79 19.01
N ARG A 141 -6.99 0.49 19.27
CA ARG A 141 -6.10 -0.43 18.52
C ARG A 141 -6.82 -1.56 17.79
N SER A 142 -8.15 -1.58 17.81
CA SER A 142 -8.99 -2.55 17.10
C SER A 142 -10.31 -1.90 16.68
N GLU A 143 -10.95 -2.46 15.65
CA GLU A 143 -12.30 -2.03 15.26
C GLU A 143 -13.28 -2.23 16.42
N GLU A 144 -13.17 -3.35 17.15
CA GLU A 144 -13.99 -3.64 18.33
C GLU A 144 -13.86 -2.54 19.40
N ALA A 145 -12.65 -2.06 19.67
CA ALA A 145 -12.42 -0.98 20.63
C ALA A 145 -13.06 0.35 20.18
N ILE A 146 -13.06 0.61 18.87
CA ILE A 146 -13.71 1.79 18.28
C ILE A 146 -15.23 1.70 18.42
N LEU A 147 -15.82 0.58 18.05
CA LEU A 147 -17.27 0.36 18.15
C LEU A 147 -17.73 0.39 19.61
N THR A 148 -16.95 -0.20 20.52
CA THR A 148 -17.22 -0.13 21.97
C THR A 148 -17.17 1.33 22.46
N ALA A 149 -16.21 2.13 22.00
CA ALA A 149 -16.12 3.54 22.37
C ALA A 149 -17.30 4.36 21.81
N GLU A 150 -17.81 4.01 20.63
CA GLU A 150 -19.02 4.61 20.05
C GLU A 150 -20.26 4.25 20.87
N ASP A 151 -20.44 2.98 21.23
CA ASP A 151 -21.56 2.50 22.05
C ASP A 151 -21.58 3.15 23.45
N GLN A 152 -20.40 3.41 24.02
CA GLN A 152 -20.23 4.17 25.27
C GLN A 152 -20.43 5.68 25.09
N GLY A 153 -20.63 6.15 23.86
CA GLY A 153 -20.82 7.54 23.52
C GLY A 153 -19.56 8.40 23.63
N LEU A 154 -18.37 7.80 23.70
CA LEU A 154 -17.09 8.50 23.84
C LEU A 154 -16.59 9.11 22.53
N VAL A 155 -16.89 8.44 21.41
CA VAL A 155 -16.54 8.88 20.06
C VAL A 155 -17.79 9.00 19.18
N THR A 156 -17.64 9.64 18.03
CA THR A 156 -18.56 9.52 16.88
C THR A 156 -17.81 8.91 15.71
N ILE A 157 -18.47 8.04 14.95
CA ILE A 157 -17.92 7.49 13.71
C ILE A 157 -18.69 8.03 12.51
N GLU A 158 -17.99 8.69 11.60
CA GLU A 158 -18.54 9.17 10.34
C GLU A 158 -18.02 8.33 9.18
N ARG A 159 -18.93 7.75 8.40
CA ARG A 159 -18.58 7.11 7.13
C ARG A 159 -18.36 8.18 6.05
N THR A 160 -17.24 8.14 5.36
CA THR A 160 -16.96 9.00 4.21
C THR A 160 -17.26 8.30 2.87
N ASP A 161 -16.99 8.99 1.76
CA ASP A 161 -16.90 8.44 0.40
C ASP A 161 -15.44 8.34 -0.10
N ILE A 162 -14.48 8.48 0.82
CA ILE A 162 -13.04 8.54 0.51
C ILE A 162 -12.47 7.12 0.52
N VAL A 163 -11.93 6.71 -0.62
CA VAL A 163 -11.32 5.41 -0.83
C VAL A 163 -9.82 5.55 -0.95
N LEU A 164 -9.08 4.73 -0.21
CA LEU A 164 -7.61 4.69 -0.23
C LEU A 164 -7.13 3.33 -0.73
N ASN A 165 -6.12 3.33 -1.59
CA ASN A 165 -5.30 2.16 -1.86
C ASN A 165 -4.14 2.14 -0.85
N CYS A 166 -4.30 1.34 0.21
CA CYS A 166 -3.31 1.22 1.29
C CYS A 166 -2.93 -0.24 1.52
N PRO A 167 -2.14 -0.88 0.64
CA PRO A 167 -1.79 -2.27 0.81
C PRO A 167 -0.92 -2.48 2.05
N VAL A 168 -1.26 -3.48 2.85
CA VAL A 168 -0.42 -4.00 3.92
C VAL A 168 0.77 -4.71 3.30
N ILE A 169 1.99 -4.39 3.75
CA ILE A 169 3.21 -4.96 3.18
C ILE A 169 3.58 -6.26 3.91
N PRO A 170 3.97 -7.32 3.17
CA PRO A 170 4.33 -8.61 3.78
C PRO A 170 5.82 -8.69 4.15
N PHE A 171 6.58 -7.60 4.00
CA PHE A 171 8.03 -7.61 4.13
C PHE A 171 8.46 -7.21 5.55
N PRO A 172 9.40 -7.94 6.17
CA PRO A 172 9.98 -7.51 7.42
C PRO A 172 10.80 -6.24 7.22
N LEU A 173 10.94 -5.46 8.29
CA LEU A 173 11.97 -4.44 8.34
C LEU A 173 13.34 -5.14 8.31
N VAL A 174 14.23 -4.65 7.45
CA VAL A 174 15.64 -5.03 7.48
C VAL A 174 16.33 -3.95 8.29
N ASP A 175 16.92 -4.35 9.42
CA ASP A 175 17.74 -3.48 10.27
C ASP A 175 19.07 -3.11 9.59
#